data_AF-A0A1I7NSK0-F1
#
_entry.id   AF-A0A1I7NSK0-F1
#
_cell.length_a   1.000
_cell.length_b   1.000
_cell.length_c   1.000
_cell.angle_alpha   90.00
_cell.angle_beta   90.00
_cell.angle_gamma   90.00
#
_symmetry.space_group_name_H-M   'P 1'
#
loop_
_entity.id
_entity.type
_entity.pdbx_description
1 polymer ?
#
loop_
_entity_poly.entity_id
_entity_poly.type
_entity_poly.pdbx_seq_one_letter_code
_entity_poly.pdbx_strand_id
1 'polypeptide(L)'
;MLHSPIRRGRPKGTGIDDSDRIARLDELLRVHPELRPTTAIRLMGYSNPSAIRRLRDKYKVFALKTRIEFSKDLRGTAPVSSGHASEQTAQAMQPSR
;
A
#
# COMPACT_ATOMS: atom_id res chain seq x y z
N MET A 1 -1.43 29.92 21.70
CA MET A 1 -0.91 28.69 21.05
C MET A 1 -2.03 27.66 21.02
N LEU A 2 -2.64 27.42 19.86
CA LEU A 2 -3.82 26.57 19.70
C LEU A 2 -3.40 25.08 19.65
N HIS A 3 -3.78 24.30 20.66
CA HIS A 3 -3.59 22.85 20.68
C HIS A 3 -4.89 22.17 20.23
N SER A 4 -4.86 21.51 19.07
CA SER A 4 -6.00 20.73 18.57
C SER A 4 -6.09 19.38 19.30
N PRO A 5 -7.27 18.96 19.81
CA PRO A 5 -7.41 17.74 20.60
C PRO A 5 -7.36 16.51 19.68
N ILE A 6 -6.23 15.79 19.71
CA ILE A 6 -6.06 14.50 19.05
C ILE A 6 -7.03 13.50 19.71
N ARG A 7 -8.03 13.07 18.94
CA ARG A 7 -9.04 12.07 19.34
C ARG A 7 -8.35 10.81 19.87
N ARG A 8 -8.53 10.52 21.17
CA ARG A 8 -8.01 9.31 21.82
C ARG A 8 -8.81 8.08 21.37
N GLY A 9 -8.19 7.24 20.56
CA GLY A 9 -8.49 5.82 20.45
C GLY A 9 -7.16 5.10 20.33
N ARG A 10 -6.77 4.30 21.33
CA ARG A 10 -5.54 3.51 21.25
C ARG A 10 -5.82 2.33 20.30
N PRO A 11 -5.27 2.30 19.07
CA PRO A 11 -5.45 1.14 18.21
C PRO A 11 -4.92 -0.09 18.95
N LYS A 12 -5.66 -1.21 18.86
CA LYS A 12 -5.33 -2.46 19.56
C LYS A 12 -3.90 -2.89 19.17
N GLY A 13 -2.98 -2.77 20.13
CA GLY A 13 -1.57 -3.15 20.00
C GLY A 13 -0.61 -2.13 20.62
N THR A 14 -0.15 -2.38 21.85
CA THR A 14 0.94 -1.72 22.64
C THR A 14 1.07 -0.18 22.69
N GLY A 15 0.39 0.62 21.88
CA GLY A 15 0.50 2.09 21.89
C GLY A 15 1.88 2.66 21.56
N ILE A 16 2.79 1.84 21.02
CA ILE A 16 4.11 2.31 20.59
C ILE A 16 3.96 2.86 19.18
N ASP A 17 4.25 4.15 19.01
CA ASP A 17 4.42 4.73 17.70
C ASP A 17 5.78 4.27 17.14
N ASP A 18 5.73 3.48 16.07
CA ASP A 18 6.93 3.00 15.37
C ASP A 18 7.05 3.69 13.99
N SER A 19 6.26 4.73 13.70
CA SER A 19 6.19 5.35 12.37
C SER A 19 7.56 5.82 11.87
N ASP A 20 8.33 6.51 12.71
CA ASP A 20 9.70 6.96 12.37
C ASP A 20 10.68 5.81 12.13
N ARG A 21 10.43 4.65 12.76
CA ARG A 21 11.26 3.45 12.58
C ARG A 21 10.91 2.75 11.28
N ILE A 22 9.63 2.72 10.94
CA ILE A 22 9.15 2.20 9.66
C ILE A 22 9.67 3.06 8.50
N ALA A 23 9.66 4.39 8.63
CA ALA A 23 10.22 5.29 7.63
C ALA A 23 11.72 5.05 7.38
N ARG A 24 12.51 4.94 8.45
CA ARG A 24 13.95 4.60 8.35
C ARG A 24 14.20 3.20 7.77
N LEU A 25 13.36 2.23 8.12
CA LEU A 25 13.44 0.89 7.56
C LEU A 25 13.15 0.90 6.06
N ASP A 26 12.19 1.70 5.61
CA ASP A 26 11.84 1.84 4.20
C ASP A 26 12.97 2.50 3.40
N GLU A 27 13.56 3.57 3.94
CA GLU A 27 14.75 4.21 3.35
C GLU A 27 15.90 3.21 3.20
N LEU A 28 16.18 2.43 4.25
CA LEU A 28 17.25 1.44 4.23
C LEU A 28 17.01 0.35 3.17
N LEU A 29 15.76 -0.11 3.03
CA LEU A 29 15.38 -1.11 2.01
C LEU A 29 15.36 -0.51 0.59
N ARG A 30 15.13 0.80 0.47
CA ARG A 30 15.22 1.50 -0.81
C ARG A 30 16.67 1.62 -1.30
N VAL A 31 17.61 1.86 -0.38
CA VAL A 31 19.05 1.91 -0.69
C VAL A 31 19.61 0.49 -0.92
N HIS A 32 19.13 -0.48 -0.16
CA HIS A 32 19.58 -1.88 -0.22
C HIS A 32 18.40 -2.84 -0.41
N PRO A 33 17.91 -3.03 -1.66
CA PRO A 33 16.75 -3.86 -1.94
C PRO A 33 17.00 -5.35 -1.68
N GLU A 34 18.26 -5.79 -1.68
CA GLU A 34 18.68 -7.16 -1.39
C GLU A 34 18.52 -7.55 0.09
N LEU A 35 18.40 -6.56 0.99
CA LEU A 35 18.29 -6.82 2.42
C LEU A 35 16.91 -7.30 2.80
N ARG A 36 16.87 -8.35 3.63
CA ARG A 36 15.62 -8.80 4.25
C ARG A 36 15.20 -7.76 5.31
N PRO A 37 13.89 -7.47 5.47
CA PRO A 37 13.42 -6.54 6.50
C PRO A 37 13.90 -6.90 7.92
N THR A 38 14.00 -8.18 8.24
CA THR A 38 14.54 -8.65 9.53
C THR A 38 16.01 -8.31 9.72
N THR A 39 16.79 -8.35 8.65
CA THR A 39 18.22 -8.00 8.67
C THR A 39 18.38 -6.49 8.82
N ALA A 40 17.62 -5.71 8.04
CA ALA A 40 17.59 -4.26 8.15
C ALA A 40 17.20 -3.78 9.56
N ILE A 41 16.16 -4.38 10.17
CA ILE A 41 15.77 -4.08 11.56
C ILE A 41 16.91 -4.39 12.56
N ARG A 42 17.67 -5.46 12.35
CA ARG A 42 18.83 -5.77 13.21
C ARG A 42 19.95 -4.75 13.04
N LEU A 43 20.21 -4.31 11.81
CA LEU A 43 21.20 -3.26 11.52
C LEU A 43 20.83 -1.91 12.16
N MET A 44 19.54 -1.62 12.30
CA MET A 44 19.05 -0.44 13.03
C MET A 44 19.27 -0.52 14.56
N GLY A 45 19.80 -1.64 15.09
CA GLY A 45 20.12 -1.82 16.51
C GLY A 45 19.07 -2.58 17.32
N TYR A 46 18.02 -3.14 16.70
CA TYR A 46 17.03 -3.93 17.43
C TYR A 46 17.48 -5.38 17.59
N SER A 47 17.76 -5.77 18.84
CA SER A 47 18.13 -7.15 19.20
C SER A 47 17.00 -7.94 19.85
N ASN A 48 15.97 -7.26 20.38
CA ASN A 48 14.86 -7.94 21.05
C ASN A 48 13.92 -8.60 20.00
N PRO A 49 13.67 -9.92 20.09
CA PRO A 49 12.84 -10.64 19.12
C PRO A 49 11.41 -10.10 19.03
N SER A 50 10.84 -9.61 20.13
CA SER A 50 9.49 -9.02 20.15
C SER A 50 9.44 -7.69 19.40
N ALA A 51 10.50 -6.86 19.51
CA ALA A 51 10.61 -5.62 18.76
C ALA A 51 10.79 -5.89 17.26
N ILE A 52 11.61 -6.88 16.91
CA ILE A 52 11.82 -7.30 15.52
C ILE A 52 10.51 -7.76 14.88
N ARG A 53 9.75 -8.64 15.57
CA ARG A 53 8.44 -9.11 15.07
C ARG A 53 7.46 -7.94 14.87
N ARG A 54 7.33 -7.06 15.89
CA ARG A 54 6.43 -5.90 15.83
C ARG A 54 6.75 -4.97 14.65
N LEU A 55 8.03 -4.62 14.48
CA LEU A 55 8.47 -3.74 13.38
C LEU A 55 8.27 -4.40 12.02
N ARG A 56 8.61 -5.68 11.88
CA ARG A 56 8.40 -6.43 10.64
C ARG A 56 6.93 -6.48 10.25
N ASP A 57 6.04 -6.78 11.21
CA ASP A 57 4.62 -6.94 10.92
C ASP A 57 3.98 -5.57 10.60
N LYS A 58 4.38 -4.50 11.28
CA LYS A 58 4.01 -3.12 10.92
C LYS A 58 4.52 -2.72 9.53
N TYR A 59 5.76 -3.04 9.20
CA TYR A 59 6.33 -2.75 7.88
C TYR A 59 5.57 -3.48 6.76
N LYS A 60 5.22 -4.75 6.95
CA LYS A 60 4.40 -5.48 5.97
C LYS A 60 3.06 -4.80 5.70
N VAL A 61 2.38 -4.35 6.75
CA VAL A 61 1.11 -3.62 6.61
C VAL A 61 1.33 -2.29 5.89
N PHE A 62 2.40 -1.57 6.22
CA PHE A 62 2.78 -0.33 5.53
C PHE A 62 3.05 -0.57 4.04
N ALA A 63 3.93 -1.51 3.70
CA ALA A 63 4.28 -1.84 2.31
C ALA A 63 3.07 -2.29 1.48
N LEU A 64 2.17 -3.09 2.07
CA LEU A 64 0.91 -3.47 1.41
C LEU A 64 0.01 -2.27 1.17
N LYS A 65 -0.15 -1.37 2.15
CA LYS A 65 -0.93 -0.13 1.98
C LYS A 65 -0.33 0.76 0.90
N THR A 66 0.97 1.04 0.96
CA THR A 66 1.67 1.85 -0.04
C THR A 66 1.51 1.28 -1.44
N ARG A 67 1.61 -0.05 -1.59
CA ARG A 67 1.39 -0.72 -2.89
C ARG A 67 -0.06 -0.58 -3.39
N ILE A 68 -1.04 -0.69 -2.50
CA ILE A 68 -2.46 -0.53 -2.84
C ILE A 68 -2.74 0.91 -3.29
N GLU A 69 -2.26 1.91 -2.55
CA GLU A 69 -2.42 3.32 -2.92
C GLU A 69 -1.75 3.62 -4.27
N PHE A 70 -0.52 3.15 -4.49
CA PHE A 70 0.18 3.31 -5.77
C PHE A 70 -0.60 2.68 -6.95
N SER A 71 -1.24 1.53 -6.73
CA SER A 71 -2.05 0.86 -7.75
C SER A 71 -3.34 1.60 -8.07
N LYS A 72 -3.87 2.37 -7.11
CA LYS A 72 -5.06 3.20 -7.26
C LYS A 72 -4.76 4.47 -8.06
N ASP A 73 -3.61 5.08 -7.81
CA ASP A 73 -3.14 6.27 -8.54
C ASP A 73 -2.91 5.96 -10.03
N LEU A 74 -2.32 4.80 -10.35
CA LEU A 74 -2.13 4.35 -11.74
C LEU A 74 -3.45 4.08 -12.50
N ARG A 75 -4.52 3.74 -11.79
CA ARG A 75 -5.87 3.62 -12.41
C ARG A 75 -6.55 4.97 -12.63
N GLY A 76 -6.10 6.03 -11.96
CA GLY A 76 -6.67 7.37 -12.09
C GLY A 76 -6.24 8.13 -13.34
N THR A 77 -5.16 7.71 -14.01
CA THR A 77 -4.57 8.42 -15.17
C THR A 77 -4.74 7.73 -16.51
N ALA A 78 -5.47 6.62 -16.60
CA ALA A 78 -5.80 6.03 -17.89
C ALA A 78 -6.98 6.79 -18.51
N PRO A 79 -6.82 7.50 -19.65
CA PRO A 79 -7.97 7.98 -20.39
C PRO A 79 -8.77 6.75 -20.81
N VAL A 80 -10.03 6.70 -20.40
CA VAL A 80 -11.01 5.78 -20.93
C VAL A 80 -11.14 6.06 -22.43
N SER A 81 -10.40 5.32 -23.26
CA SER A 81 -10.78 5.14 -24.66
C SER A 81 -12.06 4.33 -24.66
N SER A 82 -13.18 5.02 -24.47
CA SER A 82 -14.50 4.56 -24.86
C SER A 82 -14.46 4.41 -26.38
N GLY A 83 -14.03 3.23 -26.82
CA GLY A 83 -14.10 2.82 -28.22
C GLY A 83 -15.56 2.75 -28.63
N HIS A 84 -16.02 3.81 -29.29
CA HIS A 84 -17.11 3.75 -30.23
C HIS A 84 -16.78 2.70 -31.29
N ALA A 85 -17.38 1.51 -31.19
CA ALA A 85 -17.53 0.62 -32.33
C ALA A 85 -19.00 0.67 -32.75
N SER A 86 -19.29 1.66 -33.58
CA SER A 86 -20.42 1.68 -34.49
C SER A 86 -20.30 0.52 -35.48
N GLU A 87 -21.29 -0.35 -35.50
CA GLU A 87 -21.64 -1.13 -36.69
C GLU A 87 -23.17 -1.08 -36.86
N GLN A 88 -23.59 -0.11 -37.68
CA GLN A 88 -24.87 -0.13 -38.37
C GLN A 88 -24.83 -1.20 -39.47
N THR A 89 -26.03 -1.62 -39.91
CA THR A 89 -26.36 -2.25 -41.22
C THR A 89 -26.43 -3.78 -41.18
N ALA A 90 -27.47 -4.50 -41.61
CA ALA A 90 -28.84 -4.19 -42.06
C ALA A 90 -29.59 -5.54 -42.28
N GLN A 91 -30.89 -5.43 -42.58
CA GLN A 91 -31.70 -6.32 -43.41
C GLN A 91 -31.86 -7.80 -42.94
N ALA A 92 -33.03 -8.23 -42.48
CA ALA A 92 -34.25 -8.55 -43.25
C ALA A 92 -34.41 -10.05 -43.53
N MET A 93 -35.68 -10.45 -43.55
CA MET A 93 -36.27 -11.69 -44.08
C MET A 93 -36.40 -12.89 -43.14
N GLN A 94 -37.66 -13.22 -42.84
CA GLN A 94 -38.11 -14.56 -42.47
C GLN A 94 -37.82 -15.55 -43.63
N PRO A 95 -37.87 -16.87 -43.36
CA PRO A 95 -39.10 -17.57 -43.72
C PRO A 95 -39.55 -18.66 -42.73
N SER A 96 -40.84 -18.97 -42.85
CA SER A 96 -41.58 -20.06 -42.24
C SER A 96 -41.00 -21.44 -42.57
N ARG A 97 -41.08 -22.37 -41.60
CA ARG A 97 -41.67 -23.70 -41.81
C ARG A 97 -42.05 -24.35 -40.49
#